data_AF-A0A2G5B224-F1
#
_entry.id   AF-A0A2G5B224-F1
#
_cell.length_a   1.000
_cell.length_b   1.000
_cell.length_c   1.000
_cell.angle_alpha   90.00
_cell.angle_beta   90.00
_cell.angle_gamma   90.00
#
_symmetry.space_group_name_H-M   'P 1'
#
loop_
_entity.id
_entity.type
_entity.pdbx_description
1 polymer ?
#
loop_
_entity_poly.entity_id
_entity_poly.type
_entity_poly.pdbx_seq_one_letter_code
_entity_poly.pdbx_strand_id
1 'polypeptide(L)'
;MISGTVRLIFALCRCFMLGYGISVGSMLGSRVLGLDSSVSLLQGQVDASTQVGNCREAPNKFWWFLLLPVLSLAFNVSISAHWRQWPFMLFSGCLAYTVSYFSSLSEALSPLSPAIASFAMGLFANILASFYNHRSAVEPILGGVQLLVPGSLGLKTVLTFITSSGTSSGSFLYNIFSTSLSIAVGLFLSGMVVFPNRKKRVGLMTF
;
A
#
# COMPACT_ATOMS: atom_id res chain seq x y z
N MET A 1 -16.01 29.02 -14.45
CA MET A 1 -15.70 27.56 -14.56
C MET A 1 -14.84 27.01 -13.42
N ILE A 2 -14.14 27.84 -12.63
CA ILE A 2 -13.25 27.38 -11.54
C ILE A 2 -13.98 26.82 -10.30
N SER A 3 -15.24 27.22 -10.04
CA SER A 3 -16.04 26.69 -8.91
C SER A 3 -16.63 25.29 -9.17
N GLY A 4 -16.95 24.97 -10.44
CA GLY A 4 -17.57 23.68 -10.80
C GLY A 4 -16.60 22.50 -10.68
N THR A 5 -15.37 22.67 -11.15
CA THR A 5 -14.37 21.59 -11.15
C THR A 5 -13.92 21.22 -9.74
N VAL A 6 -13.73 22.19 -8.84
CA VAL A 6 -13.34 21.92 -7.44
C VAL A 6 -14.43 21.13 -6.70
N ARG A 7 -15.70 21.48 -6.91
CA ARG A 7 -16.82 20.75 -6.30
C ARG A 7 -16.97 19.34 -6.85
N LEU A 8 -16.71 19.15 -8.15
CA LEU A 8 -16.68 17.84 -8.80
C LEU A 8 -15.55 16.97 -8.25
N ILE A 9 -14.33 17.50 -8.16
CA ILE A 9 -13.17 16.77 -7.62
C ILE A 9 -13.40 16.39 -6.16
N PHE A 10 -13.95 17.30 -5.35
CA PHE A 10 -14.26 17.02 -3.95
C PHE A 10 -15.31 15.91 -3.79
N ALA A 11 -16.39 15.95 -4.58
CA ALA A 11 -17.39 14.89 -4.59
C ALA A 11 -16.79 13.54 -4.99
N LEU A 12 -15.92 13.53 -6.00
CA LEU A 12 -15.28 12.34 -6.52
C LEU A 12 -14.33 11.70 -5.48
N CYS A 13 -13.49 12.49 -4.81
CA CYS A 13 -12.66 12.01 -3.70
C CYS A 13 -13.52 11.44 -2.56
N ARG A 14 -14.63 12.10 -2.21
CA ARG A 14 -15.52 11.65 -1.13
C ARG A 14 -16.23 10.34 -1.49
N CYS A 15 -16.65 10.17 -2.75
CA CYS A 15 -17.22 8.93 -3.24
C CYS A 15 -16.21 7.77 -3.17
N PHE A 16 -14.95 7.99 -3.53
CA PHE A 16 -13.92 6.94 -3.41
C PHE A 16 -13.61 6.57 -1.96
N MET A 17 -13.51 7.56 -1.07
CA MET A 17 -13.33 7.30 0.37
C MET A 17 -14.51 6.51 0.95
N LEU A 18 -15.75 6.85 0.56
CA LEU A 18 -16.93 6.11 0.96
C LEU A 18 -16.94 4.70 0.38
N GLY A 19 -16.62 4.53 -0.91
CA GLY A 19 -16.59 3.22 -1.57
C GLY A 19 -15.58 2.27 -0.93
N TYR A 20 -14.35 2.74 -0.67
CA TYR A 20 -13.36 1.97 0.07
C TYR A 20 -13.78 1.72 1.52
N GLY A 21 -14.33 2.73 2.21
CA GLY A 21 -14.79 2.61 3.59
C GLY A 21 -15.91 1.58 3.76
N ILE A 22 -16.86 1.51 2.82
CA ILE A 22 -17.91 0.49 2.80
C ILE A 22 -17.30 -0.89 2.57
N SER A 23 -16.38 -1.04 1.61
CA SER A 23 -15.74 -2.32 1.31
C SER A 23 -14.91 -2.87 2.48
N VAL A 24 -14.10 -2.03 3.10
CA VAL A 24 -13.31 -2.42 4.29
C VAL A 24 -14.23 -2.63 5.49
N GLY A 25 -15.25 -1.78 5.65
CA GLY A 25 -16.22 -1.85 6.73
C GLY A 25 -17.07 -3.11 6.69
N SER A 26 -17.52 -3.59 5.53
CA SER A 26 -18.26 -4.84 5.39
C SER A 26 -17.38 -6.05 5.71
N MET A 27 -16.11 -6.03 5.29
CA MET A 27 -15.15 -7.09 5.59
C MET A 27 -14.86 -7.18 7.09
N LEU A 28 -14.55 -6.06 7.74
CA LEU A 28 -14.33 -6.03 9.19
C LEU A 28 -15.61 -6.36 9.96
N GLY A 29 -16.76 -5.82 9.53
CA GLY A 29 -18.05 -6.06 10.15
C GLY A 29 -18.47 -7.53 10.12
N SER A 30 -18.26 -8.22 9.00
CA SER A 30 -18.55 -9.66 8.89
C SER A 30 -17.79 -10.50 9.93
N ARG A 31 -16.57 -10.10 10.28
CA ARG A 31 -15.72 -10.81 11.24
C ARG A 31 -15.95 -10.42 12.70
N VAL A 32 -16.24 -9.14 12.96
CA VAL A 32 -16.53 -8.67 14.33
C VAL A 32 -17.92 -9.14 14.78
N LEU A 33 -18.90 -9.22 13.87
CA LEU A 33 -20.26 -9.67 14.18
C LEU A 33 -20.54 -11.14 13.86
N GLY A 34 -19.63 -11.86 13.18
CA GLY A 34 -19.79 -13.29 12.87
C GLY A 34 -20.92 -13.63 11.89
N LEU A 35 -21.37 -12.66 11.09
CA LEU A 35 -22.46 -12.83 10.11
C LEU A 35 -21.90 -13.30 8.77
N ASP A 36 -21.39 -14.53 8.71
CA ASP A 36 -20.66 -15.10 7.57
C ASP A 36 -21.56 -15.58 6.40
N SER A 37 -22.88 -15.32 6.40
CA SER A 37 -23.80 -16.03 5.49
C SER A 37 -24.50 -15.22 4.40
N SER A 38 -24.38 -13.89 4.32
CA SER A 38 -25.19 -13.09 3.37
C SER A 38 -24.44 -12.10 2.48
N VAL A 39 -23.13 -11.91 2.68
CA VAL A 39 -22.32 -10.96 1.88
C VAL A 39 -21.30 -11.69 0.98
N SER A 40 -21.56 -12.96 0.66
CA SER A 40 -20.80 -13.70 -0.35
C SER A 40 -21.25 -13.40 -1.79
N LEU A 41 -22.34 -12.64 -1.98
CA LEU A 41 -22.87 -12.33 -3.33
C LEU A 41 -22.09 -11.26 -4.11
N LEU A 42 -21.05 -10.66 -3.50
CA LEU A 42 -20.12 -9.73 -4.17
C LEU A 42 -18.65 -10.16 -4.02
N GLN A 43 -18.40 -11.33 -3.43
CA GLN A 43 -17.05 -11.89 -3.23
C GLN A 43 -16.62 -12.77 -4.42
N GLY A 44 -17.09 -12.46 -5.62
CA GLY A 44 -16.49 -12.97 -6.84
C GLY A 44 -15.52 -11.90 -7.35
N GLN A 45 -14.23 -12.22 -7.44
CA GLN A 45 -13.18 -11.40 -8.08
C GLN A 45 -12.38 -10.43 -7.19
N VAL A 46 -11.76 -10.92 -6.12
CA VAL A 46 -10.45 -10.39 -5.70
C VAL A 46 -9.47 -11.56 -5.52
N ASP A 47 -9.39 -12.40 -6.54
CA ASP A 47 -8.12 -13.06 -6.80
C ASP A 47 -7.19 -11.93 -7.23
N ALA A 48 -6.26 -11.58 -6.33
CA ALA A 48 -5.09 -10.82 -6.68
C ALA A 48 -4.55 -11.43 -7.97
N SER A 49 -4.65 -10.66 -9.06
CA SER A 49 -4.36 -11.14 -10.39
C SER A 49 -2.85 -11.32 -10.51
N THR A 50 -2.35 -12.42 -9.96
CA THR A 50 -1.14 -13.12 -10.37
C THR A 50 -1.31 -13.74 -11.77
N GLN A 51 -2.39 -13.41 -12.50
CA GLN A 51 -2.69 -13.91 -13.83
C GLN A 51 -2.72 -12.82 -14.92
N VAL A 52 -1.76 -11.89 -14.91
CA VAL A 52 -1.41 -11.19 -16.15
C VAL A 52 0.08 -11.32 -16.36
N GLY A 53 0.40 -12.33 -17.16
CA GLY A 53 1.72 -12.90 -17.41
C GLY A 53 1.61 -14.41 -17.24
N ASN A 54 1.39 -15.12 -18.33
CA ASN A 54 1.38 -16.58 -18.39
C ASN A 54 2.82 -17.13 -18.21
N CYS A 55 3.50 -16.72 -17.13
CA CYS A 55 4.75 -17.32 -16.68
C CYS A 55 4.34 -18.54 -15.86
N ARG A 56 4.31 -19.69 -16.55
CA ARG A 56 3.81 -20.98 -16.06
C ARG A 56 4.64 -21.59 -14.92
N GLU A 57 5.60 -20.85 -14.39
CA GLU A 57 6.45 -21.26 -13.28
C GLU A 57 6.57 -20.06 -12.34
N ALA A 58 5.95 -20.17 -11.17
CA ALA A 58 6.26 -19.26 -10.07
C ALA A 58 7.78 -19.40 -9.82
N PRO A 59 8.58 -18.34 -10.01
CA PRO A 59 10.02 -18.44 -9.79
C PRO A 59 10.26 -18.90 -8.35
N ASN A 60 11.24 -19.78 -8.17
CA ASN A 60 11.59 -20.35 -6.87
C ASN A 60 11.71 -19.25 -5.81
N LYS A 61 11.22 -19.46 -4.58
CA LYS A 61 11.18 -18.47 -3.49
C LYS A 61 12.55 -17.82 -3.21
N PHE A 62 13.63 -18.52 -3.53
CA PHE A 62 15.00 -18.00 -3.49
C PHE A 62 15.23 -16.77 -4.40
N TRP A 63 14.59 -16.71 -5.57
CA TRP A 63 14.72 -15.56 -6.46
C TRP A 63 14.07 -14.31 -5.88
N TRP A 64 12.99 -14.43 -5.11
CA TRP A 64 12.41 -13.30 -4.39
C TRP A 64 13.36 -12.73 -3.34
N PHE A 65 14.07 -13.60 -2.61
CA PHE A 65 15.05 -13.19 -1.61
C PHE A 65 16.25 -12.46 -2.22
N LEU A 66 16.66 -12.81 -3.44
CA LEU A 66 17.78 -12.17 -4.13
C LEU A 66 17.35 -10.90 -4.90
N LEU A 67 16.17 -10.92 -5.51
CA LEU A 67 15.65 -9.81 -6.31
C LEU A 67 15.25 -8.61 -5.43
N LEU A 68 14.73 -8.85 -4.23
CA LEU A 68 14.28 -7.81 -3.30
C LEU A 68 15.40 -6.84 -2.85
N PRO A 69 16.57 -7.31 -2.37
CA PRO A 69 17.69 -6.42 -2.04
C PRO A 69 18.31 -5.78 -3.29
N VAL A 70 18.39 -6.48 -4.42
CA VAL A 70 18.91 -5.93 -5.69
C VAL A 70 18.04 -4.77 -6.19
N LEU A 71 16.71 -4.94 -6.15
CA LEU A 71 15.76 -3.91 -6.55
C LEU A 71 15.83 -2.69 -5.62
N SER A 72 15.93 -2.92 -4.32
CA SER A 72 16.08 -1.84 -3.34
C SER A 72 17.42 -1.11 -3.50
N LEU A 73 18.51 -1.81 -3.82
CA LEU A 73 19.80 -1.21 -4.16
C LEU A 73 19.71 -0.33 -5.41
N ALA A 74 19.05 -0.82 -6.46
CA ALA A 74 18.85 -0.06 -7.69
C ALA A 74 18.07 1.24 -7.45
N PHE A 75 17.01 1.20 -6.64
CA PHE A 75 16.26 2.40 -6.25
C PHE A 75 17.10 3.38 -5.41
N ASN A 76 17.91 2.89 -4.47
CA ASN A 76 18.82 3.71 -3.69
C ASN A 76 19.86 4.43 -4.57
N VAL A 77 20.33 3.75 -5.63
CA VAL A 77 21.23 4.34 -6.64
C VAL A 77 20.50 5.39 -7.48
N SER A 78 19.27 5.13 -7.92
CA SER A 78 18.47 6.11 -8.69
C SER A 78 18.21 7.41 -7.91
N ILE A 79 18.08 7.33 -6.59
CA ILE A 79 17.85 8.49 -5.72
C ILE A 79 19.16 9.14 -5.26
N SER A 80 20.33 8.60 -5.65
CA SER A 80 21.65 9.04 -5.15
C SER A 80 21.70 9.14 -3.63
N ALA A 81 21.07 8.18 -2.93
CA ALA A 81 20.98 8.18 -1.49
C ALA A 81 22.35 7.91 -0.84
N HIS A 82 22.64 8.58 0.28
CA HIS A 82 23.90 8.42 1.00
C HIS A 82 24.01 6.96 1.51
N TRP A 83 25.11 6.26 1.20
CA TRP A 83 25.26 4.82 1.43
C TRP A 83 25.01 4.36 2.89
N ARG A 84 25.17 5.28 3.85
CA ARG A 84 24.91 5.02 5.27
C ARG A 84 23.42 4.89 5.62
N GLN A 85 22.51 5.23 4.71
CA GLN A 85 21.05 5.21 4.90
C GLN A 85 20.38 3.98 4.26
N TRP A 86 21.09 3.32 3.36
CA TRP A 86 20.62 2.15 2.63
C TRP A 86 20.12 1.00 3.53
N PRO A 87 20.79 0.64 4.64
CA PRO A 87 20.34 -0.49 5.45
C PRO A 87 18.99 -0.24 6.14
N PHE A 88 18.70 1.00 6.54
CA PHE A 88 17.41 1.35 7.15
C PHE A 88 16.27 1.30 6.13
N MET A 89 16.53 1.75 4.90
CA MET A 89 15.56 1.72 3.80
C MET A 89 15.27 0.27 3.35
N LEU A 90 16.31 -0.57 3.27
CA LEU A 90 16.17 -2.01 3.01
C LEU A 90 15.34 -2.71 4.09
N PHE A 91 15.63 -2.45 5.37
CA PHE A 91 14.94 -3.11 6.48
C PHE A 91 13.44 -2.75 6.53
N SER A 92 13.12 -1.47 6.29
CA SER A 92 11.74 -0.97 6.17
C SER A 92 10.97 -1.71 5.06
N GLY A 93 11.59 -1.86 3.89
CA GLY A 93 11.02 -2.60 2.76
C GLY A 93 10.82 -4.09 3.03
N CYS A 94 11.81 -4.75 3.65
CA CYS A 94 11.70 -6.14 4.06
C CYS A 94 10.56 -6.34 5.07
N LEU A 95 10.43 -5.44 6.04
CA LEU A 95 9.36 -5.47 7.03
C LEU A 95 7.98 -5.29 6.38
N ALA A 96 7.82 -4.36 5.44
CA ALA A 96 6.57 -4.19 4.71
C ALA A 96 6.21 -5.45 3.89
N TYR A 97 7.20 -6.07 3.22
CA TYR A 97 7.00 -7.26 2.41
C TYR A 97 6.61 -8.49 3.26
N THR A 98 7.29 -8.73 4.38
CA THR A 98 6.98 -9.87 5.27
C THR A 98 5.59 -9.74 5.86
N VAL A 99 5.20 -8.53 6.31
CA VAL A 99 3.86 -8.25 6.83
C VAL A 99 2.80 -8.43 5.75
N SER A 100 3.05 -7.94 4.54
CA SER A 100 2.16 -8.13 3.39
C SER A 100 1.98 -9.62 3.04
N TYR A 101 3.07 -10.40 3.07
CA TYR A 101 3.06 -11.84 2.82
C TYR A 101 2.24 -12.60 3.86
N PHE A 102 2.48 -12.34 5.16
CA PHE A 102 1.71 -12.98 6.22
C PHE A 102 0.24 -12.56 6.20
N SER A 103 -0.06 -11.29 5.90
CA SER A 103 -1.42 -10.80 5.78
C SER A 103 -2.17 -11.42 4.59
N SER A 104 -1.48 -11.65 3.48
CA SER A 104 -2.03 -12.31 2.30
C SER A 104 -2.34 -13.80 2.49
N LEU A 105 -1.76 -14.43 3.51
CA LEU A 105 -2.05 -15.83 3.85
C LEU A 105 -3.45 -16.01 4.46
N SER A 106 -4.03 -14.93 4.99
CA SER A 106 -5.41 -14.91 5.47
C SER A 106 -6.33 -14.43 4.34
N GLU A 107 -7.13 -15.34 3.76
CA GLU A 107 -8.00 -15.06 2.61
C GLU A 107 -8.95 -13.86 2.83
N ALA A 108 -9.32 -13.59 4.09
CA ALA A 108 -10.19 -12.49 4.47
C ALA A 108 -9.50 -11.10 4.52
N LEU A 109 -8.16 -11.05 4.60
CA LEU A 109 -7.37 -9.82 4.77
C LEU A 109 -6.60 -9.41 3.52
N SER A 110 -6.73 -10.17 2.42
CA SER A 110 -6.07 -9.91 1.15
C SER A 110 -6.21 -8.47 0.63
N PRO A 111 -7.37 -7.78 0.70
CA PRO A 111 -7.48 -6.37 0.29
C PRO A 111 -6.96 -5.37 1.33
N LEU A 112 -6.82 -5.77 2.60
CA LEU A 112 -6.26 -4.94 3.67
C LEU A 112 -4.74 -5.11 3.83
N SER A 113 -4.15 -6.13 3.20
CA SER A 113 -2.72 -6.42 3.23
C SER A 113 -1.83 -5.17 3.03
N PRO A 114 -2.01 -4.33 2.00
CA PRO A 114 -1.20 -3.11 1.83
C PRO A 114 -1.38 -2.09 2.96
N ALA A 115 -2.54 -2.04 3.63
CA ALA A 115 -2.77 -1.14 4.76
C ALA A 115 -2.01 -1.59 6.01
N ILE A 116 -1.97 -2.91 6.24
CA ILE A 116 -1.27 -3.50 7.39
C ILE A 116 0.24 -3.42 7.19
N ALA A 117 0.71 -3.64 5.95
CA ALA A 117 2.10 -3.48 5.57
C ALA A 117 2.58 -2.02 5.71
N SER A 118 1.81 -1.05 5.21
CA SER A 118 2.15 0.38 5.33
C SER A 118 2.08 0.88 6.77
N PHE A 119 1.17 0.34 7.59
CA PHE A 119 1.12 0.62 9.02
C PHE A 119 2.38 0.14 9.75
N ALA A 120 2.78 -1.12 9.55
CA ALA A 120 3.99 -1.68 10.16
C ALA A 120 5.26 -0.94 9.73
N MET A 121 5.36 -0.65 8.42
CA MET A 121 6.46 0.10 7.83
C MET A 121 6.53 1.54 8.36
N GLY A 122 5.39 2.24 8.41
CA GLY A 122 5.30 3.58 8.99
C GLY A 122 5.66 3.57 10.47
N LEU A 123 5.24 2.54 11.22
CA LEU A 123 5.51 2.43 12.65
C LEU A 123 7.02 2.27 12.88
N PHE A 124 7.69 1.45 12.08
CA PHE A 124 9.14 1.35 12.09
C PHE A 124 9.82 2.68 11.75
N ALA A 125 9.39 3.37 10.70
CA ALA A 125 9.95 4.66 10.28
C ALA A 125 9.77 5.76 11.36
N ASN A 126 8.60 5.83 11.96
CA ASN A 126 8.26 6.81 12.99
C ASN A 126 8.96 6.51 14.33
N ILE A 127 9.13 5.24 14.68
CA ILE A 127 9.95 4.83 15.83
C ILE A 127 11.41 5.21 15.62
N LEU A 128 11.98 4.94 14.43
CA LEU A 128 13.33 5.35 14.09
C LEU A 128 13.51 6.87 14.20
N ALA A 129 12.54 7.64 13.72
CA ALA A 129 12.56 9.10 13.84
C ALA A 129 12.47 9.57 15.31
N SER A 130 11.75 8.84 16.16
CA SER A 130 11.71 9.13 17.59
C SER A 130 13.04 8.82 18.30
N PHE A 131 13.76 7.77 17.90
CA PHE A 131 15.07 7.43 18.49
C PHE A 131 16.20 8.34 18.00
N TYR A 132 16.18 8.71 16.72
CA TYR A 132 17.19 9.57 16.12
C TYR A 132 16.63 10.99 15.96
N ASN A 133 16.72 11.78 17.02
CA ASN A 133 16.21 13.17 17.16
C ASN A 133 16.71 14.18 16.09
N HIS A 134 17.47 13.74 15.08
CA HIS A 134 18.06 14.52 13.99
C HIS A 134 17.83 13.95 12.57
N ARG A 135 17.13 12.82 12.39
CA ARG A 135 16.91 12.21 11.07
C ARG A 135 15.42 12.13 10.72
N SER A 136 15.09 12.59 9.52
CA SER A 136 13.73 12.66 9.01
C SER A 136 13.17 11.25 8.73
N ALA A 137 11.96 10.95 9.22
CA ALA A 137 11.24 9.67 8.99
C ALA A 137 11.03 9.35 7.49
N VAL A 138 11.16 10.37 6.65
CA VAL A 138 10.91 10.34 5.21
C VAL A 138 11.84 9.38 4.46
N GLU A 139 13.10 9.24 4.90
CA GLU A 139 14.11 8.40 4.22
C GLU A 139 13.68 6.92 4.13
N PRO A 140 13.37 6.21 5.24
CA PRO A 140 12.92 4.83 5.18
C PRO A 140 11.50 4.64 4.61
N ILE A 141 10.66 5.68 4.63
CA ILE A 141 9.31 5.62 4.05
C ILE A 141 9.38 5.56 2.51
N LEU A 142 10.29 6.33 1.91
CA LEU A 142 10.38 6.40 0.45
C LEU A 142 10.67 5.04 -0.20
N GLY A 143 11.60 4.27 0.37
CA GLY A 143 11.98 2.97 -0.19
C GLY A 143 10.96 1.86 -0.02
N GLY A 144 10.27 1.81 1.13
CA GLY A 144 9.27 0.77 1.32
C GLY A 144 7.98 1.02 0.52
N VAL A 145 7.59 2.28 0.28
CA VAL A 145 6.43 2.61 -0.59
C VAL A 145 6.70 2.19 -2.03
N GLN A 146 7.93 2.37 -2.52
CA GLN A 146 8.33 1.94 -3.87
C GLN A 146 8.25 0.41 -4.07
N LEU A 147 8.51 -0.36 -3.00
CA LEU A 147 8.37 -1.82 -3.02
C LEU A 147 6.91 -2.27 -2.93
N LEU A 148 6.07 -1.51 -2.22
CA LEU A 148 4.66 -1.87 -2.01
C LEU A 148 3.78 -1.52 -3.22
N VAL A 149 4.11 -0.45 -3.95
CA VAL A 149 3.50 -0.11 -5.24
C VAL A 149 4.57 -0.23 -6.33
N PRO A 150 4.94 -1.46 -6.74
CA PRO A 150 5.83 -1.62 -7.86
C PRO A 150 5.15 -0.98 -9.07
N GLY A 151 5.81 -0.02 -9.73
CA GLY A 151 5.26 0.78 -10.85
C GLY A 151 4.63 -0.06 -11.98
N SER A 152 4.90 -1.36 -12.00
CA SER A 152 4.19 -2.39 -12.77
C SER A 152 2.66 -2.41 -12.61
N LEU A 153 2.08 -2.01 -11.47
CA LEU A 153 0.61 -1.96 -11.28
C LEU A 153 -0.06 -1.01 -12.28
N GLY A 154 0.59 0.13 -12.57
CA GLY A 154 0.13 1.09 -13.58
C GLY A 154 0.32 0.58 -15.02
N LEU A 155 1.48 -0.01 -15.32
CA LEU A 155 1.76 -0.54 -16.66
C LEU A 155 0.86 -1.73 -17.01
N LYS A 156 0.60 -2.63 -16.06
CA LYS A 156 -0.34 -3.74 -16.23
C LYS A 156 -1.73 -3.24 -16.59
N THR A 157 -2.17 -2.16 -15.95
CA THR A 157 -3.46 -1.53 -16.23
C THR A 157 -3.50 -1.04 -17.68
N VAL A 158 -2.52 -0.23 -18.10
CA VAL A 158 -2.45 0.27 -19.48
C VAL A 158 -2.37 -0.87 -20.50
N LEU A 159 -1.57 -1.91 -20.23
CA LEU A 159 -1.43 -3.05 -21.13
C LEU A 159 -2.75 -3.81 -21.27
N THR A 160 -3.44 -4.11 -20.15
CA THR A 160 -4.76 -4.77 -20.19
C THR A 160 -5.83 -3.93 -20.87
N PHE A 161 -5.78 -2.59 -20.77
CA PHE A 161 -6.68 -1.71 -21.52
C PHE A 161 -6.45 -1.77 -23.04
N ILE A 162 -5.20 -1.89 -23.46
CA ILE A 162 -4.82 -1.97 -24.88
C ILE A 162 -5.10 -3.37 -25.44
N THR A 163 -4.85 -4.42 -24.67
CA THR A 163 -4.94 -5.82 -25.13
C THR A 163 -6.30 -6.47 -24.92
N SER A 164 -7.09 -6.00 -23.94
CA SER A 164 -8.31 -6.66 -23.49
C SER A 164 -9.47 -5.67 -23.58
N SER A 165 -10.19 -5.69 -24.70
CA SER A 165 -11.35 -4.85 -24.98
C SER A 165 -12.53 -5.13 -24.03
N GLY A 166 -12.53 -4.54 -22.83
CA GLY A 166 -13.76 -3.97 -22.25
C GLY A 166 -14.34 -4.53 -20.94
N THR A 167 -13.74 -5.51 -20.25
CA THR A 167 -14.41 -6.06 -19.03
C THR A 167 -13.54 -6.19 -17.77
N SER A 168 -12.22 -6.33 -17.90
CA SER A 168 -11.33 -6.46 -16.74
C SER A 168 -10.87 -5.11 -16.16
N SER A 169 -11.10 -4.01 -16.87
CA SER A 169 -10.58 -2.69 -16.54
C SER A 169 -11.07 -2.09 -15.22
N GLY A 170 -12.33 -2.35 -14.85
CA GLY A 170 -12.96 -1.76 -13.66
C GLY A 170 -12.37 -2.28 -12.35
N SER A 171 -12.07 -3.58 -12.28
CA SER A 171 -11.47 -4.20 -11.09
C SER A 171 -10.00 -3.80 -10.91
N PHE A 172 -9.23 -3.63 -11.99
CA PHE A 172 -7.85 -3.15 -11.89
C PHE A 172 -7.75 -1.70 -11.40
N LEU A 173 -8.62 -0.80 -11.90
CA LEU A 173 -8.70 0.57 -11.41
C LEU A 173 -9.07 0.60 -9.92
N TYR A 174 -10.04 -0.21 -9.51
CA TYR A 174 -10.42 -0.35 -8.11
C TYR A 174 -9.24 -0.82 -7.24
N ASN A 175 -8.43 -1.78 -7.70
CA ASN A 175 -7.26 -2.26 -6.97
C ASN A 175 -6.18 -1.17 -6.79
N ILE A 176 -5.96 -0.30 -7.78
CA ILE A 176 -5.02 0.84 -7.67
C ILE A 176 -5.53 1.85 -6.63
N PHE A 177 -6.81 2.24 -6.71
CA PHE A 177 -7.38 3.18 -5.75
C PHE A 177 -7.40 2.61 -4.33
N SER A 178 -7.78 1.33 -4.20
CA SER A 178 -7.82 0.63 -2.92
C SER A 178 -6.43 0.57 -2.28
N THR A 179 -5.42 0.09 -3.01
CA THR A 179 -4.02 0.03 -2.53
C THR A 179 -3.47 1.40 -2.14
N SER A 180 -3.74 2.45 -2.94
CA SER A 180 -3.30 3.81 -2.60
C SER A 180 -3.95 4.33 -1.31
N LEU A 181 -5.25 4.08 -1.11
CA LEU A 181 -5.96 4.54 0.08
C LEU A 181 -5.55 3.74 1.32
N SER A 182 -5.32 2.43 1.17
CA SER A 182 -4.74 1.56 2.19
C SER A 182 -3.39 2.10 2.70
N ILE A 183 -2.49 2.49 1.78
CA ILE A 183 -1.17 3.00 2.15
C ILE A 183 -1.29 4.32 2.92
N ALA A 184 -2.09 5.25 2.42
CA ALA A 184 -2.33 6.54 3.07
C ALA A 184 -2.91 6.36 4.49
N VAL A 185 -3.91 5.48 4.65
CA VAL A 185 -4.53 5.20 5.95
C VAL A 185 -3.53 4.55 6.91
N GLY A 186 -2.74 3.58 6.46
CA GLY A 186 -1.76 2.90 7.32
C GLY A 186 -0.62 3.81 7.78
N LEU A 187 -0.09 4.66 6.90
CA LEU A 187 0.94 5.66 7.27
C LEU A 187 0.38 6.70 8.24
N PHE A 188 -0.82 7.22 7.97
CA PHE A 188 -1.48 8.19 8.85
C PHE A 188 -1.74 7.60 10.25
N LEU A 189 -2.26 6.37 10.30
CA LEU A 189 -2.53 5.69 11.56
C LEU A 189 -1.24 5.44 12.35
N SER A 190 -0.15 5.11 11.68
CA SER A 190 1.15 4.96 12.31
C SER A 190 1.63 6.26 12.97
N GLY A 191 1.54 7.40 12.25
CA GLY A 191 1.92 8.70 12.81
C GLY A 191 1.10 9.07 14.05
N MET A 192 -0.20 8.74 14.04
CA MET A 192 -1.09 8.96 15.18
C MET A 192 -0.69 8.11 16.41
N VAL A 193 -0.28 6.86 16.18
CA VAL A 193 0.13 5.94 17.26
C VAL A 193 1.45 6.35 17.89
N VAL A 194 2.43 6.78 17.09
CA VAL A 194 3.77 7.12 17.58
C VAL A 194 3.83 8.50 18.23
N PHE A 195 3.06 9.48 17.74
CA PHE A 195 3.04 10.84 18.28
C PHE A 195 1.66 11.27 18.83
N PRO A 196 1.15 10.61 19.89
CA PRO A 196 -0.22 10.86 20.37
C PRO A 196 -0.42 12.25 21.00
N ASN A 197 0.65 12.93 21.45
CA ASN A 197 0.52 14.10 22.34
C ASN A 197 1.47 15.28 22.06
N ARG A 198 1.97 15.47 20.83
CA ARG A 198 2.78 16.67 20.52
C ARG A 198 1.89 17.92 20.50
N LYS A 199 2.07 18.77 21.52
CA LYS A 199 1.44 20.10 21.64
C LYS A 199 1.56 20.91 20.34
N LYS A 200 0.49 21.64 20.02
CA LYS A 200 0.13 22.38 18.78
C LYS A 200 1.12 23.44 18.25
N ARG A 201 2.45 23.25 18.30
CA ARG A 201 3.42 24.22 17.75
C ARG A 201 4.59 23.58 17.00
N VAL A 202 4.31 22.63 16.11
CA VAL A 202 5.26 22.33 15.03
C VAL A 202 4.49 22.02 13.77
N GLY A 203 4.35 23.04 12.91
CA GLY A 203 4.11 22.84 11.49
C GLY A 203 5.37 22.32 10.82
N LEU A 204 5.85 21.13 11.23
CA LEU A 204 6.90 20.42 10.52
C LEU A 204 6.34 19.08 10.08
N MET A 205 6.07 19.00 8.78
CA MET A 205 5.69 17.79 8.07
C MET A 205 6.77 16.73 8.30
N THR A 206 6.45 15.79 9.18
CA THR A 206 7.02 14.45 9.11
C THR A 206 5.91 13.61 8.52
N PHE A 207 6.09 13.25 7.24
CA PHE A 207 5.27 12.26 6.55
C PHE A 207 5.43 10.91 7.23
#